data_AF-A0AAV2SZI7-F1
#
_entry.id   AF-A0AAV2SZI7-F1
#
_cell.length_a   1.000
_cell.length_b   1.000
_cell.length_c   1.000
_cell.angle_alpha   90.00
_cell.angle_beta   90.00
_cell.angle_gamma   90.00
#
_symmetry.space_group_name_H-M   'P 1'
#
loop_
_entity.id
_entity.type
_entity.pdbx_description
1 polymer ?
#
loop_
_entity_poly.entity_id
_entity_poly.type
_entity_poly.pdbx_seq_one_letter_code
_entity_poly.pdbx_strand_id
1 'polypeptide(L)'
;MLWHLTAGFLYLEMFLVFLMMLPILSTRSWAKLFKSSWVKSVANFSSFYFNFFLLLLVIVLTEALRQVYAQRNAYNRLKEHPSDLRPETESLYLMRMFRAQRNLYIAGFALFMWFVFRRLVRLISDHAQMSASQEASLKQAQSASDAASRMLSASNDGDNPAAAKLKEEVERLTEELEEEKSARETAERNLTTLKRQAEQTEKEYDRVSGECQELQRRLDILSGSSLDKKSD
;
A
#
# COMPACT_ATOMS: atom_id res chain seq x y z
N MET A 1 8.87 -27.75 -19.34
CA MET A 1 9.96 -26.82 -18.95
C MET A 1 9.48 -25.38 -18.87
N LEU A 2 8.86 -24.82 -19.92
CA LEU A 2 8.35 -23.42 -19.92
C LEU A 2 7.56 -23.06 -18.65
N TRP A 3 6.52 -23.84 -18.31
CA TRP A 3 5.67 -23.57 -17.15
C TRP A 3 6.38 -23.63 -15.79
N HIS A 4 7.44 -24.44 -15.68
CA HIS A 4 8.25 -24.48 -14.46
C HIS A 4 9.16 -23.25 -14.36
N LEU A 5 9.67 -22.76 -15.49
CA LEU A 5 10.42 -21.50 -15.54
C LEU A 5 9.51 -20.31 -15.22
N THR A 6 8.29 -20.26 -15.77
CA THR A 6 7.31 -19.22 -15.43
C THR A 6 6.94 -19.25 -13.96
N ALA A 7 6.75 -20.44 -13.37
CA ALA A 7 6.51 -20.57 -11.93
C ALA A 7 7.72 -20.13 -11.10
N GLY A 8 8.94 -20.50 -11.50
CA GLY A 8 10.16 -20.04 -10.84
C GLY A 8 10.33 -18.52 -10.89
N PHE A 9 10.03 -17.91 -12.04
CA PHE A 9 10.01 -16.46 -12.22
C PHE A 9 8.99 -15.80 -11.29
N LEU A 10 7.75 -16.32 -11.24
CA LEU A 10 6.71 -15.84 -10.32
C LEU A 10 7.17 -15.91 -8.86
N TYR A 11 7.79 -17.01 -8.44
CA TYR A 11 8.27 -17.16 -7.06
C TYR A 11 9.39 -16.17 -6.73
N LEU A 12 10.29 -15.91 -7.67
CA LEU A 12 11.31 -14.88 -7.53
C LEU A 12 10.68 -13.49 -7.41
N GLU A 13 9.70 -13.15 -8.26
CA GLU A 13 8.98 -11.87 -8.18
C GLU A 13 8.27 -11.69 -6.85
N MET A 14 7.52 -12.71 -6.39
CA MET A 14 6.86 -12.66 -5.08
C MET A 14 7.85 -12.46 -3.94
N PHE A 15 8.99 -13.15 -3.99
CA PHE A 15 10.04 -12.98 -2.99
C PHE A 15 10.61 -11.55 -2.99
N LEU A 16 10.88 -10.98 -4.17
CA LEU A 16 11.38 -9.60 -4.31
C LEU A 16 10.35 -8.57 -3.85
N VAL A 17 9.09 -8.73 -4.24
CA VAL A 17 7.97 -7.86 -3.82
C VAL A 17 7.79 -7.94 -2.30
N PHE A 18 7.80 -9.14 -1.73
CA PHE A 18 7.69 -9.34 -0.29
C PHE A 18 8.85 -8.70 0.45
N LEU A 19 10.09 -8.89 -0.01
CA LEU A 19 11.28 -8.27 0.55
C LEU A 19 11.20 -6.72 0.49
N MET A 20 10.64 -6.16 -0.58
CA MET A 20 10.42 -4.72 -0.70
C MET A 20 9.27 -4.19 0.18
N MET A 21 8.28 -5.02 0.49
CA MET A 21 7.16 -4.66 1.36
C MET A 21 7.56 -4.69 2.85
N LEU A 22 8.58 -5.48 3.21
CA LEU A 22 9.05 -5.55 4.59
C LEU A 22 9.70 -4.22 5.03
N PRO A 23 9.30 -3.66 6.19
CA PRO A 23 9.87 -2.43 6.74
C PRO A 23 11.31 -2.58 7.24
N ILE A 24 11.92 -3.76 7.08
CA ILE A 24 13.24 -4.14 7.59
C ILE A 24 14.36 -3.40 6.82
N LEU A 25 14.11 -3.05 5.56
CA LEU A 25 15.04 -2.29 4.72
C LEU A 25 14.53 -0.85 4.59
N SER A 26 15.10 0.07 5.38
CA SER A 26 14.82 1.50 5.30
C SER A 26 14.81 1.99 3.85
N THR A 27 13.86 2.85 3.49
CA THR A 27 13.78 3.50 2.17
C THR A 27 15.08 4.21 1.79
N ARG A 28 15.87 4.64 2.78
CA ARG A 28 17.24 5.19 2.58
C ARG A 28 18.26 4.12 2.21
N SER A 29 18.17 2.90 2.73
CA SER A 29 19.06 1.78 2.38
C SER A 29 18.79 1.29 0.97
N TRP A 30 17.51 1.15 0.60
CA TRP A 30 17.11 0.92 -0.79
C TRP A 30 17.56 2.08 -1.68
N ALA A 31 17.34 3.33 -1.27
CA ALA A 31 17.81 4.49 -2.02
C ALA A 31 19.32 4.46 -2.25
N LYS A 32 20.14 4.08 -1.26
CA LYS A 32 21.60 3.96 -1.42
C LYS A 32 21.98 2.85 -2.41
N LEU A 33 21.33 1.68 -2.34
CA LEU A 33 21.50 0.61 -3.34
C LEU A 33 21.04 1.09 -4.73
N PHE A 34 19.96 1.88 -4.79
CA PHE A 34 19.43 2.51 -5.99
C PHE A 34 20.15 3.81 -6.42
N LYS A 35 21.11 4.31 -5.64
CA LYS A 35 21.90 5.51 -5.96
C LYS A 35 23.28 5.16 -6.53
N SER A 36 23.69 3.90 -6.41
CA SER A 36 24.85 3.33 -7.09
C SER A 36 24.69 3.55 -8.61
N SER A 37 25.77 3.94 -9.31
CA SER A 37 25.79 4.26 -10.74
C SER A 37 25.11 3.21 -11.63
N TRP A 38 25.03 1.97 -11.17
CA TRP A 38 24.31 0.87 -11.78
C TRP A 38 22.81 1.18 -11.99
N VAL A 39 22.16 1.86 -11.05
CA VAL A 39 20.73 2.14 -11.11
C VAL A 39 20.38 3.35 -11.95
N LYS A 40 21.28 4.33 -12.11
CA LYS A 40 21.10 5.40 -13.11
C LYS A 40 21.17 4.84 -14.54
N SER A 41 22.07 3.89 -14.79
CA SER A 41 22.08 3.14 -16.05
C SER A 41 20.85 2.26 -16.21
N VAL A 42 20.43 1.55 -15.15
CA VAL A 42 19.20 0.75 -15.17
C VAL A 42 17.96 1.63 -15.31
N ALA A 43 17.89 2.87 -14.82
CA ALA A 43 16.68 3.71 -14.93
C ALA A 43 16.35 4.10 -16.38
N ASN A 44 17.35 4.49 -17.17
CA ASN A 44 17.16 4.77 -18.60
C ASN A 44 16.93 3.49 -19.42
N PHE A 45 17.53 2.38 -19.00
CA PHE A 45 17.39 1.07 -19.63
C PHE A 45 16.10 0.33 -19.18
N SER A 46 15.54 0.70 -18.02
CA SER A 46 14.47 0.01 -17.31
C SER A 46 13.15 0.07 -18.07
N SER A 47 12.85 1.19 -18.75
CA SER A 47 11.63 1.27 -19.55
C SER A 47 11.63 0.25 -20.70
N PHE A 48 12.77 0.07 -21.37
CA PHE A 48 12.92 -0.89 -22.46
C PHE A 48 12.82 -2.34 -21.96
N TYR A 49 13.57 -2.70 -20.91
CA TYR A 49 13.51 -4.04 -20.33
C TYR A 49 12.15 -4.33 -19.70
N PHE A 50 11.53 -3.34 -19.06
CA PHE A 50 10.20 -3.47 -18.51
C PHE A 50 9.18 -3.82 -19.59
N ASN A 51 9.19 -3.08 -20.69
CA ASN A 51 8.29 -3.32 -21.80
C ASN A 51 8.59 -4.65 -22.50
N PHE A 52 9.86 -5.04 -22.60
CA PHE A 52 10.28 -6.34 -23.13
C PHE A 52 9.77 -7.51 -22.28
N PHE A 53 9.99 -7.48 -20.97
CA PHE A 53 9.48 -8.51 -20.05
C PHE A 53 7.95 -8.51 -19.97
N LEU A 54 7.31 -7.34 -20.04
CA LEU A 54 5.86 -7.23 -20.13
C LEU A 54 5.35 -7.92 -21.39
N LEU A 55 5.96 -7.66 -22.55
CA LEU A 55 5.59 -8.30 -23.81
C LEU A 55 5.77 -9.82 -23.71
N LEU A 56 6.87 -10.30 -23.13
CA LEU A 56 7.12 -11.71 -22.90
C LEU A 56 6.03 -12.33 -22.02
N LEU A 57 5.67 -11.69 -20.91
CA LEU A 57 4.61 -12.15 -20.01
C LEU A 57 3.24 -12.17 -20.70
N VAL A 58 2.94 -11.17 -21.54
CA VAL A 58 1.71 -11.14 -22.35
C VAL A 58 1.69 -12.29 -23.36
N ILE A 59 2.83 -12.61 -23.99
CA ILE A 59 2.93 -13.76 -24.91
C ILE A 59 2.69 -15.07 -24.15
N VAL A 60 3.31 -15.26 -22.98
CA VAL A 60 3.10 -16.46 -22.14
C VAL A 60 1.65 -16.55 -21.66
N LEU A 61 1.04 -15.44 -21.27
CA LEU A 61 -0.38 -15.40 -20.89
C LEU A 61 -1.29 -15.77 -22.07
N THR A 62 -0.97 -15.26 -23.26
CA THR A 62 -1.72 -15.58 -24.49
C THR A 62 -1.56 -17.05 -24.87
N GLU A 63 -0.37 -17.63 -24.69
CA GLU A 63 -0.12 -19.06 -24.89
C GLU A 63 -0.90 -19.91 -23.89
N ALA A 64 -0.97 -19.48 -22.62
CA ALA A 64 -1.76 -20.15 -21.59
C ALA A 64 -3.27 -20.09 -21.90
N LEU A 65 -3.77 -18.93 -22.33
CA LEU A 65 -5.17 -18.76 -22.76
C LEU A 65 -5.49 -19.63 -23.98
N ARG A 66 -4.61 -19.63 -24.98
CA ARG A 66 -4.74 -20.50 -26.16
C ARG A 66 -4.75 -21.96 -25.76
N GLN A 67 -3.90 -22.37 -24.81
CA GLN A 67 -3.82 -23.75 -24.34
C GLN A 67 -5.11 -24.16 -23.61
N VAL A 68 -5.66 -23.31 -22.74
CA VAL A 68 -6.96 -23.57 -22.08
C VAL A 68 -8.08 -23.68 -23.12
N TYR A 69 -8.14 -22.74 -24.08
CA TYR A 69 -9.17 -22.76 -25.12
C TYR A 69 -9.05 -24.00 -26.03
N ALA A 70 -7.84 -24.35 -26.46
CA ALA A 70 -7.58 -25.51 -27.29
C ALA A 70 -7.96 -26.82 -26.59
N GLN A 71 -7.58 -26.98 -25.30
CA GLN A 71 -7.94 -28.16 -24.51
C GLN A 71 -9.45 -28.22 -24.24
N ARG A 72 -10.09 -27.07 -24.02
CA ARG A 72 -11.55 -26.96 -23.86
C ARG A 72 -12.30 -27.40 -25.10
N ASN A 73 -11.89 -26.92 -26.26
CA ASN A 73 -12.51 -27.30 -27.53
C ASN A 73 -12.29 -28.77 -27.87
N ALA A 74 -11.10 -29.31 -27.56
CA ALA A 74 -10.80 -30.71 -27.79
C ALA A 74 -11.65 -31.65 -26.90
N TYR A 75 -11.91 -31.27 -25.66
CA TYR A 75 -12.83 -31.99 -24.77
C TYR A 75 -14.29 -31.92 -25.24
N ASN A 76 -14.74 -30.74 -25.68
CA ASN A 76 -16.11 -30.59 -26.19
C ASN A 76 -16.36 -31.46 -27.43
N ARG A 77 -15.39 -31.52 -28.37
CA ARG A 77 -15.46 -32.41 -29.55
C ARG A 77 -15.49 -33.88 -29.16
N LEU A 78 -14.74 -34.26 -28.12
CA LEU A 78 -14.76 -35.64 -27.61
C LEU A 78 -16.14 -35.98 -27.04
N LYS A 79 -16.78 -35.04 -26.33
CA LYS A 79 -18.13 -35.19 -25.79
C LYS A 79 -19.21 -35.35 -26.88
N GLU A 80 -19.01 -34.77 -28.06
CA GLU A 80 -19.90 -34.88 -29.22
C GLU A 80 -19.85 -36.27 -29.89
N HIS A 81 -18.79 -37.06 -29.66
CA HIS A 81 -18.61 -38.41 -30.20
C HIS A 81 -18.65 -39.47 -29.09
N PRO A 82 -19.85 -39.90 -28.65
CA PRO A 82 -20.02 -40.80 -27.50
C PRO A 82 -19.39 -42.20 -27.67
N SER A 83 -19.06 -42.62 -28.90
CA SER A 83 -18.37 -43.88 -29.19
C SER A 83 -16.90 -43.89 -28.76
N ASP A 84 -16.26 -42.73 -28.64
CA ASP A 84 -14.85 -42.59 -28.21
C ASP A 84 -14.71 -42.17 -26.73
N LEU A 85 -15.85 -42.01 -26.05
CA LEU A 85 -15.95 -41.57 -24.66
C LEU A 85 -15.71 -42.74 -23.70
N ARG A 86 -14.46 -43.18 -23.60
CA ARG A 86 -14.05 -44.14 -22.57
C ARG A 86 -13.74 -43.38 -21.27
N PRO A 87 -14.06 -43.93 -20.08
CA PRO A 87 -13.73 -43.29 -18.80
C PRO A 87 -12.23 -42.92 -18.68
N GLU A 88 -11.36 -43.73 -19.28
CA GLU A 88 -9.91 -43.52 -19.32
C GLU A 88 -9.48 -42.35 -20.23
N THR A 89 -10.20 -42.09 -21.33
CA THR A 89 -9.90 -40.98 -22.23
C THR A 89 -10.43 -39.67 -21.66
N GLU A 90 -11.61 -39.72 -21.02
CA GLU A 90 -12.18 -38.57 -20.32
C GLU A 90 -11.25 -38.07 -19.19
N SER A 91 -10.80 -38.96 -18.30
CA SER A 91 -9.93 -38.60 -17.18
C SER A 91 -8.62 -37.92 -17.63
N LEU A 92 -8.03 -38.39 -18.75
CA LEU A 92 -6.84 -37.81 -19.36
C LEU A 92 -7.07 -36.36 -19.84
N TYR A 93 -8.22 -36.07 -20.45
CA TYR A 93 -8.57 -34.73 -20.92
C TYR A 93 -8.86 -33.78 -19.76
N LEU A 94 -9.60 -34.23 -18.74
CA LEU A 94 -9.81 -33.45 -17.53
C LEU A 94 -8.48 -33.08 -16.88
N MET A 95 -7.56 -34.04 -16.74
CA MET A 95 -6.24 -33.79 -16.17
C MET A 95 -5.44 -32.73 -16.97
N ARG A 96 -5.51 -32.77 -18.30
CA ARG A 96 -4.86 -31.77 -19.17
C ARG A 96 -5.50 -30.38 -19.04
N MET A 97 -6.82 -30.31 -18.90
CA MET A 97 -7.55 -29.07 -18.64
C MET A 97 -7.15 -28.44 -17.31
N PHE A 98 -7.15 -29.21 -16.21
CA PHE A 98 -6.73 -28.70 -14.90
C PHE A 98 -5.29 -28.19 -14.92
N ARG A 99 -4.40 -28.88 -15.66
CA ARG A 99 -3.03 -28.41 -15.87
C ARG A 99 -2.98 -27.08 -16.61
N ALA A 100 -3.75 -26.93 -17.69
CA ALA A 100 -3.81 -25.69 -18.45
C ALA A 100 -4.42 -24.52 -17.65
N GLN A 101 -5.47 -24.77 -16.87
CA GLN A 101 -6.08 -23.79 -15.96
C GLN A 101 -5.08 -23.31 -14.91
N ARG A 102 -4.35 -24.23 -14.27
CA ARG A 102 -3.30 -23.87 -13.31
C ARG A 102 -2.21 -23.01 -13.96
N ASN A 103 -1.75 -23.39 -15.15
CA ASN A 103 -0.73 -22.65 -15.88
C ASN A 103 -1.20 -21.23 -16.25
N LEU A 104 -2.49 -21.07 -16.58
CA LEU A 104 -3.11 -19.75 -16.81
C LEU A 104 -3.08 -18.89 -15.55
N TYR A 105 -3.40 -19.46 -14.38
CA TYR A 105 -3.30 -18.73 -13.11
C TYR A 105 -1.87 -18.29 -12.83
N ILE A 106 -0.87 -19.17 -13.01
CA ILE A 106 0.54 -18.83 -12.80
C ILE A 106 0.96 -17.68 -13.74
N ALA A 107 0.62 -17.75 -15.02
CA ALA A 107 0.96 -16.70 -15.99
C ALA A 107 0.25 -15.38 -15.69
N GLY A 108 -1.03 -15.43 -15.30
CA GLY A 108 -1.80 -14.26 -14.92
C GLY A 108 -1.28 -13.58 -13.66
N PHE A 109 -0.94 -14.37 -12.64
CA PHE A 109 -0.33 -13.87 -11.41
C PHE A 109 1.06 -13.27 -11.64
N ALA A 110 1.89 -13.86 -12.52
CA ALA A 110 3.19 -13.30 -12.86
C ALA A 110 3.05 -11.93 -13.54
N LEU A 111 2.12 -11.80 -14.49
CA LEU A 111 1.84 -10.51 -15.12
C LEU A 111 1.34 -9.48 -14.10
N PHE A 112 0.45 -9.86 -13.19
CA PHE A 112 -0.02 -8.97 -12.12
C PHE A 112 1.11 -8.55 -11.18
N MET A 113 1.94 -9.50 -10.73
CA MET A 113 3.08 -9.22 -9.86
C MET A 113 4.10 -8.31 -10.53
N TRP A 114 4.33 -8.44 -11.83
CA TRP A 114 5.19 -7.53 -12.59
C TRP A 114 4.70 -6.06 -12.54
N PHE A 115 3.39 -5.83 -12.60
CA PHE A 115 2.80 -4.50 -12.41
C PHE A 115 3.00 -3.98 -10.99
N VAL A 116 2.77 -4.83 -9.97
CA VAL A 116 3.00 -4.48 -8.56
C VAL A 116 4.46 -4.13 -8.33
N PHE A 117 5.38 -4.94 -8.86
CA PHE A 117 6.83 -4.71 -8.78
C PHE A 117 7.22 -3.35 -9.37
N ARG A 118 6.74 -3.01 -10.59
CA ARG A 118 6.98 -1.69 -11.20
C ARG A 118 6.45 -0.56 -10.33
N ARG A 119 5.24 -0.72 -9.78
CA ARG A 119 4.61 0.29 -8.93
C ARG A 119 5.44 0.52 -7.68
N LEU A 120 5.93 -0.54 -7.03
CA LEU A 120 6.76 -0.46 -5.84
C LEU A 120 8.11 0.19 -6.11
N VAL A 121 8.81 -0.21 -7.18
CA VAL A 121 10.11 0.39 -7.55
C VAL A 121 9.98 1.89 -7.80
N ARG A 122 8.92 2.33 -8.49
CA ARG A 122 8.62 3.75 -8.69
C ARG A 122 8.34 4.46 -7.37
N LEU A 123 7.45 3.92 -6.55
CA LEU A 123 7.11 4.51 -5.25
C LEU A 123 8.34 4.69 -4.36
N ILE A 124 9.22 3.69 -4.29
CA ILE A 124 10.44 3.74 -3.50
C ILE A 124 11.41 4.79 -4.06
N SER A 125 11.56 4.86 -5.38
CA SER A 125 12.38 5.89 -6.04
C SER A 125 11.85 7.29 -5.78
N ASP A 126 10.54 7.51 -5.92
CA ASP A 126 9.90 8.80 -5.69
C ASP A 126 10.02 9.20 -4.21
N HIS A 127 9.75 8.28 -3.28
CA HIS A 127 9.92 8.52 -1.84
C HIS A 127 11.38 8.85 -1.49
N ALA A 128 12.35 8.17 -2.11
CA ALA A 128 13.77 8.44 -1.91
C ALA A 128 14.17 9.83 -2.41
N GLN A 129 13.68 10.24 -3.59
CA GLN A 129 13.93 11.57 -4.15
C GLN A 129 13.29 12.68 -3.30
N MET A 130 12.04 12.48 -2.87
CA MET A 130 11.31 13.41 -2.00
C MET A 130 11.98 13.54 -0.62
N SER A 131 12.45 12.44 -0.05
CA SER A 131 13.19 12.47 1.22
C SER A 131 14.51 13.23 1.09
N ALA A 132 15.21 13.08 -0.04
CA ALA A 132 16.46 13.77 -0.30
C ALA A 132 16.26 15.27 -0.58
N SER A 133 15.21 15.65 -1.32
CA SER A 133 14.87 17.05 -1.55
C SER A 133 14.41 17.73 -0.26
N GLN A 134 13.62 17.07 0.57
CA GLN A 134 13.21 17.59 1.88
C GLN A 134 14.43 17.87 2.78
N GLU A 135 15.39 16.95 2.86
CA GLU A 135 16.61 17.17 3.65
C GLU A 135 17.46 18.33 3.09
N ALA A 136 17.53 18.47 1.76
CA ALA A 136 18.22 19.59 1.12
C ALA A 136 17.51 20.92 1.38
N SER A 137 16.18 20.98 1.28
CA SER A 137 15.38 22.17 1.56
C SER A 137 15.48 22.59 3.03
N LEU A 138 15.46 21.64 3.97
CA LEU A 138 15.68 21.93 5.39
C LEU A 138 17.08 22.49 5.64
N LYS A 139 18.12 21.90 5.05
CA LYS A 139 19.50 22.43 5.15
C LYS A 139 19.63 23.81 4.52
N GLN A 140 18.96 24.06 3.40
CA GLN A 140 18.96 25.37 2.75
C GLN A 140 18.26 26.42 3.61
N ALA A 141 17.09 26.11 4.18
CA ALA A 141 16.37 26.99 5.10
C ALA A 141 17.17 27.29 6.37
N GLN A 142 17.80 26.27 6.96
CA GLN A 142 18.71 26.45 8.11
C GLN A 142 19.91 27.32 7.75
N SER A 143 20.57 27.06 6.62
CA SER A 143 21.72 27.88 6.20
C SER A 143 21.36 29.33 5.91
N ALA A 144 20.17 29.57 5.35
CA ALA A 144 19.65 30.93 5.11
C ALA A 144 19.29 31.63 6.42
N SER A 145 18.68 30.92 7.38
CA SER A 145 18.36 31.44 8.71
C SER A 145 19.64 31.75 9.51
N ASP A 146 20.63 30.85 9.48
CA ASP A 146 21.94 31.05 10.10
C ASP A 146 22.69 32.23 9.46
N ALA A 147 22.66 32.36 8.13
CA ALA A 147 23.27 33.50 7.44
C ALA A 147 22.58 34.82 7.78
N ALA A 148 21.25 34.83 7.86
CA ALA A 148 20.47 35.99 8.29
C ALA A 148 20.76 36.35 9.75
N SER A 149 20.79 35.37 10.67
CA SER A 149 21.15 35.57 12.08
C SER A 149 22.57 36.12 12.22
N ARG A 150 23.53 35.59 11.44
CA ARG A 150 24.91 36.10 11.40
C ARG A 150 24.97 37.54 10.90
N MET A 151 24.24 37.89 9.83
CA MET A 151 24.16 39.28 9.36
C MET A 151 23.55 40.21 10.42
N LEU A 152 22.49 39.79 11.11
CA LEU A 152 21.88 40.56 12.20
C LEU A 152 22.84 40.76 13.37
N SER A 153 23.60 39.73 13.74
CA SER A 153 24.60 39.81 14.80
C SER A 153 25.85 40.62 14.41
N ALA A 154 26.23 40.61 13.13
CA ALA A 154 27.35 41.38 12.59
C ALA A 154 27.00 42.86 12.34
N SER A 155 25.71 43.19 12.15
CA SER A 155 25.21 44.56 12.09
C SER A 155 25.10 45.25 13.46
N ASN A 156 25.85 44.80 14.46
CA ASN A 156 25.95 45.45 15.77
C ASN A 156 26.86 46.70 15.77
N ASP A 157 27.06 47.32 14.60
CA ASP A 157 27.70 48.63 14.47
C ASP A 157 26.62 49.71 14.29
N GLY A 158 26.09 50.15 15.43
CA GLY A 158 25.77 51.54 15.72
C GLY A 158 24.59 52.25 15.05
N ASP A 159 24.37 52.16 13.74
CA ASP A 159 23.61 53.24 13.08
C ASP A 159 22.90 52.85 11.77
N ASN A 160 22.09 51.78 11.79
CA ASN A 160 21.30 51.41 10.61
C ASN A 160 19.82 51.13 10.96
N PRO A 161 18.84 51.92 10.45
CA PRO A 161 17.41 51.78 10.77
C PRO A 161 16.79 50.43 10.35
N ALA A 162 17.49 49.64 9.55
CA ALA A 162 17.10 48.27 9.21
C ALA A 162 17.28 47.29 10.38
N ALA A 163 18.30 47.48 11.23
CA ALA A 163 18.57 46.58 12.37
C ALA A 163 17.54 46.72 13.50
N ALA A 164 16.98 47.93 13.69
CA ALA A 164 15.89 48.17 14.63
C ALA A 164 14.59 47.47 14.18
N LYS A 165 14.22 47.60 12.90
CA LYS A 165 13.05 46.91 12.32
C LYS A 165 13.19 45.40 12.36
N LEU A 166 14.41 44.88 12.15
CA LEU A 166 14.67 43.44 12.21
C LEU A 166 14.62 42.89 13.65
N LYS A 167 15.06 43.66 14.66
CA LYS A 167 14.88 43.28 16.07
C LYS A 167 13.40 43.23 16.46
N GLU A 168 12.63 44.23 16.04
CA GLU A 168 11.18 44.27 16.26
C GLU A 168 10.46 43.10 15.58
N GLU A 169 10.84 42.75 14.35
CA GLU A 169 10.28 41.59 13.63
C GLU A 169 10.66 40.26 14.30
N VAL A 170 11.89 40.13 14.82
CA VAL A 170 12.32 38.93 15.57
C VAL A 170 11.55 38.80 16.88
N GLU A 171 11.34 39.90 17.60
CA GLU A 171 10.57 39.89 18.84
C GLU A 171 9.10 39.54 18.58
N ARG A 172 8.49 40.11 17.53
CA ARG A 172 7.13 39.75 17.10
C ARG A 172 7.02 38.29 16.70
N LEU A 173 7.97 37.77 15.91
CA LEU A 173 7.98 36.37 15.48
C LEU A 173 8.21 35.41 16.66
N THR A 174 8.97 35.79 17.68
CA THR A 174 9.11 34.98 18.89
C THR A 174 7.84 34.97 19.74
N GLU A 175 7.11 36.08 19.77
CA GLU A 175 5.82 36.18 20.48
C GLU A 175 4.74 35.37 19.76
N GLU A 176 4.66 35.47 18.42
CA GLU A 176 3.79 34.64 17.58
C GLU A 176 4.11 33.14 17.71
N LEU A 177 5.40 32.77 17.80
CA LEU A 177 5.82 31.38 17.99
C LEU A 177 5.38 30.83 19.35
N GLU A 178 5.50 31.61 20.43
CA GLU A 178 5.10 31.19 21.76
C GLU A 178 3.57 31.12 21.88
N GLU A 179 2.85 32.05 21.23
CA GLU A 179 1.39 32.00 21.12
C GLU A 179 0.92 30.75 20.34
N GLU A 180 1.49 30.47 19.16
CA GLU A 180 1.17 29.29 18.37
C GLU A 180 1.47 27.99 19.12
N LYS A 181 2.60 27.94 19.83
CA LYS A 181 2.99 26.79 20.65
C LYS A 181 2.03 26.57 21.82
N SER A 182 1.57 27.64 22.48
CA SER A 182 0.57 27.57 23.55
C SER A 182 -0.81 27.12 23.01
N ALA A 183 -1.19 27.61 21.82
CA ALA A 183 -2.42 27.22 21.13
C ALA A 183 -2.37 25.73 20.74
N ARG A 184 -1.22 25.27 20.24
CA ARG A 184 -0.99 23.86 19.88
C ARG A 184 -1.05 22.95 21.10
N GLU A 185 -0.44 23.34 22.21
CA GLU A 185 -0.51 22.58 23.46
C GLU A 185 -1.94 22.50 24.01
N THR A 186 -2.70 23.59 23.88
CA THR A 186 -4.14 23.61 24.24
C THR A 186 -4.96 22.71 23.32
N ALA A 187 -4.66 22.70 22.01
CA ALA A 187 -5.30 21.81 21.05
C ALA A 187 -4.99 20.32 21.32
N GLU A 188 -3.76 19.98 21.70
CA GLU A 188 -3.38 18.62 22.12
C GLU A 188 -4.13 18.19 23.39
N ARG A 189 -4.26 19.08 24.39
CA ARG A 189 -5.07 18.84 25.60
C ARG A 189 -6.55 18.64 25.26
N ASN A 190 -7.10 19.42 24.34
CA ASN A 190 -8.49 19.25 23.88
C ASN A 190 -8.66 17.92 23.14
N LEU A 191 -7.70 17.51 22.30
CA LEU A 191 -7.73 16.23 21.60
C LEU A 191 -7.71 15.04 22.56
N THR A 192 -6.84 15.06 23.56
CA THR A 192 -6.78 13.99 24.57
C THR A 192 -8.07 13.92 25.40
N THR A 193 -8.66 15.08 25.71
CA THR A 193 -9.96 15.16 26.40
C THR A 193 -11.08 14.61 25.54
N LEU A 194 -11.16 15.00 24.26
CA LEU A 194 -12.15 14.48 23.30
C LEU A 194 -12.03 12.98 23.10
N LYS A 195 -10.79 12.46 23.03
CA LYS A 195 -10.55 11.02 22.93
C LYS A 195 -11.10 10.28 24.15
N ARG A 196 -10.86 10.79 25.36
CA ARG A 196 -11.40 10.20 26.59
C ARG A 196 -12.94 10.23 26.61
N GLN A 197 -13.54 11.32 26.13
CA GLN A 197 -15.01 11.44 26.04
C GLN A 197 -15.59 10.46 25.01
N ALA A 198 -14.93 10.26 23.86
CA ALA A 198 -15.34 9.30 22.85
C ALA A 198 -15.30 7.86 23.40
N GLU A 199 -14.21 7.47 24.09
CA GLU A 199 -14.09 6.15 24.73
C GLU A 199 -15.14 5.94 25.84
N GLN A 200 -15.50 6.98 26.58
CA GLN A 200 -16.58 6.91 27.56
C GLN A 200 -17.95 6.74 26.89
N THR A 201 -18.18 7.45 25.79
CA THR A 201 -19.44 7.36 25.03
C THR A 201 -19.61 5.99 24.38
N GLU A 202 -18.53 5.42 23.84
CA GLU A 202 -18.52 4.06 23.28
C GLU A 202 -18.91 3.02 24.34
N LYS A 203 -18.35 3.11 25.55
CA LYS A 203 -18.71 2.22 26.67
C LYS A 203 -20.17 2.34 27.09
N GLU A 204 -20.71 3.54 27.16
CA GLU A 204 -22.13 3.74 27.48
C GLU A 204 -23.04 3.23 26.35
N TYR A 205 -22.63 3.40 25.10
CA TYR A 205 -23.35 2.85 23.95
C TYR A 205 -23.40 1.31 24.00
N ASP A 206 -22.27 0.66 24.28
CA ASP A 206 -22.20 -0.80 24.43
C ASP A 206 -23.07 -1.30 25.58
N ARG A 207 -23.06 -0.60 26.72
CA ARG A 207 -23.91 -0.92 27.88
C ARG A 207 -25.40 -0.84 27.52
N VAL A 208 -25.82 0.28 26.92
CA VAL A 208 -27.22 0.50 26.54
C VAL A 208 -27.65 -0.49 25.45
N SER A 209 -26.79 -0.78 24.48
CA SER A 209 -27.04 -1.80 23.46
C SER A 209 -27.26 -3.18 24.09
N GLY A 210 -26.44 -3.55 25.08
CA GLY A 210 -26.62 -4.78 25.85
C GLY A 210 -27.94 -4.81 26.64
N GLU A 211 -28.30 -3.70 27.29
CA GLU A 211 -29.58 -3.57 27.99
C GLU A 211 -30.78 -3.69 27.03
N CYS A 212 -30.71 -3.08 25.85
CA CYS A 212 -31.73 -3.21 24.81
C CYS A 212 -31.84 -4.66 24.30
N GLN A 213 -30.74 -5.38 24.08
CA GLN A 213 -30.76 -6.78 23.69
C GLN A 213 -31.38 -7.69 24.77
N GLU A 214 -31.05 -7.44 26.04
CA GLU A 214 -31.62 -8.17 27.17
C GLU A 214 -33.12 -7.89 27.33
N LEU A 215 -33.55 -6.63 27.18
CA LEU A 215 -34.97 -6.27 27.18
C LEU A 215 -35.72 -6.90 26.00
N GLN A 216 -35.14 -6.91 24.80
CA GLN A 216 -35.71 -7.59 23.63
C GLN A 216 -35.89 -9.08 23.90
N ARG A 217 -34.85 -9.75 24.44
CA ARG A 217 -34.91 -11.17 24.80
C ARG A 217 -36.00 -11.45 25.84
N ARG A 218 -36.15 -10.60 26.86
CA ARG A 218 -37.21 -10.72 27.86
C ARG A 218 -38.60 -10.54 27.26
N LEU A 219 -38.77 -9.58 26.35
CA LEU A 219 -40.02 -9.40 25.62
C LEU A 219 -40.35 -10.59 24.72
N ASP A 220 -39.36 -11.19 24.05
CA ASP A 220 -39.55 -12.40 23.24
C ASP A 220 -39.95 -13.61 24.09
N ILE A 221 -39.33 -13.77 25.27
CA ILE A 221 -39.71 -14.83 26.22
C ILE A 221 -41.14 -14.62 26.74
N LEU A 222 -41.51 -13.39 27.08
CA LEU A 222 -42.85 -13.06 27.57
C LEU A 222 -43.92 -13.21 26.47
N SER A 223 -43.63 -12.77 25.24
CA SER A 223 -44.54 -12.93 24.10
C SER A 223 -44.69 -14.40 23.70
N GLY A 224 -43.62 -15.19 23.73
CA GLY A 224 -43.66 -16.65 23.54
C GLY A 224 -44.42 -17.39 24.66
N SER A 225 -44.36 -16.92 25.91
CA SER A 225 -45.08 -17.53 27.03
C SER A 225 -46.60 -17.28 27.02
N SER A 226 -47.08 -16.30 26.23
CA SER A 226 -48.51 -15.99 26.12
C SER A 226 -49.28 -16.90 25.14
N LEU A 227 -48.58 -17.66 24.30
CA LEU A 227 -49.20 -18.59 23.34
C LEU A 227 -49.50 -19.99 23.92
N ASP A 228 -48.99 -20.32 25.11
CA ASP A 228 -49.08 -21.68 25.69
C ASP A 228 -50.06 -21.81 26.88
N LYS A 229 -50.90 -20.80 27.13
CA LYS A 229 -51.90 -20.82 28.23
C LYS A 229 -53.36 -20.74 27.80
N LYS A 230 -53.68 -21.07 26.54
CA LYS A 230 -55.07 -21.07 26.06
C LYS A 230 -55.39 -22.25 25.14
N SER A 231 -55.29 -23.46 25.69
CA SER A 231 -56.05 -24.63 25.22
C SER A 231 -56.05 -25.70 26.31
N ASP A 232 -56.86 -25.47 27.34
CA ASP A 232 -57.64 -26.52 28.04
C ASP A 232 -59.11 -26.27 27.69
#